data_AF-A0A3Q0DXR0-F1
#
_entry.id   AF-A0A3Q0DXR0-F1
#
_cell.length_a   1.000
_cell.length_b   1.000
_cell.length_c   1.000
_cell.angle_alpha   90.00
_cell.angle_beta   90.00
_cell.angle_gamma   90.00
#
_symmetry.space_group_name_H-M   'P 1'
#
loop_
_entity.id
_entity.type
_entity.pdbx_description
1 polymer ?
#
loop_
_entity_poly.entity_id
_entity_poly.type
_entity_poly.pdbx_seq_one_letter_code
_entity_poly.pdbx_strand_id
1 'polypeptide(L)'
;MSKVARSSSESEEQLWKTEEDDMIEGDLGYGLGRRPGGIYEVEVSHLFRSRKRSDGRSFSPPPFPRKGEERSGAIFQYSKQKSLQDTYPGGSRISSYRRQSSTDSNSELSNEELRQHLHETLEEVEILKTELEASQRQLEGKEAALKILQSMAILGKATSHTQAVLQKTVEQKRSLEKEINVLQWEMEFDQNRFKNIEESWTQKYDRLNCENAILKENLKLKTEEIKMLKSENTVLNQQYLEALAMLDIKQQKMAQEGMCHNQSSFAEASGLELAVLGACLCHGPGGSPCSCARMAASTRKLLLQLKQELEVLQKSKEEAYMMADAFRTAFEQQLMRKNDQTLSLTQVDKTCKNATKRTNWKHLKEDGNYEL
;
A
#
# COMPACT_ATOMS: atom_id res chain seq x y z
N MET A 1 -28.64 -60.12 17.82
CA MET A 1 -29.81 -60.81 17.26
C MET A 1 -30.01 -60.35 15.83
N SER A 2 -30.12 -61.30 14.91
CA SER A 2 -30.19 -61.12 13.45
C SER A 2 -31.57 -60.75 12.92
N LYS A 3 -31.56 -60.31 11.64
CA LYS A 3 -32.61 -60.25 10.58
C LYS A 3 -32.91 -58.80 10.18
N VAL A 4 -32.38 -58.29 9.06
CA VAL A 4 -32.65 -58.62 7.63
C VAL A 4 -34.12 -58.43 7.25
N ALA A 5 -34.38 -57.38 6.45
CA ALA A 5 -35.35 -57.41 5.37
C ALA A 5 -34.77 -56.64 4.16
N ARG A 6 -34.73 -57.36 3.04
CA ARG A 6 -34.37 -57.02 1.64
C ARG A 6 -35.65 -56.42 1.00
N SER A 7 -35.70 -55.66 -0.11
CA SER A 7 -35.00 -55.73 -1.40
C SER A 7 -35.43 -54.55 -2.31
N SER A 8 -34.55 -54.19 -3.26
CA SER A 8 -34.76 -53.86 -4.70
C SER A 8 -35.66 -52.66 -5.11
N SER A 9 -35.36 -51.87 -6.15
CA SER A 9 -34.54 -52.08 -7.36
C SER A 9 -34.38 -50.75 -8.15
N GLU A 10 -33.22 -50.60 -8.82
CA GLU A 10 -32.98 -50.16 -10.23
C GLU A 10 -33.84 -49.01 -10.82
N SER A 11 -33.34 -48.07 -11.62
CA SER A 11 -32.11 -47.87 -12.39
C SER A 11 -32.30 -46.55 -13.15
N GLU A 12 -31.26 -45.73 -13.32
CA GLU A 12 -31.02 -44.96 -14.56
C GLU A 12 -29.63 -44.31 -14.49
N GLU A 13 -28.68 -44.98 -15.14
CA GLU A 13 -27.38 -44.43 -15.52
C GLU A 13 -27.60 -43.44 -16.67
N GLN A 14 -27.02 -42.23 -16.57
CA GLN A 14 -26.79 -41.39 -17.73
C GLN A 14 -25.34 -40.92 -17.79
N LEU A 15 -24.67 -41.57 -18.73
CA LEU A 15 -23.35 -41.41 -19.31
C LEU A 15 -23.18 -40.06 -20.02
N TRP A 16 -22.27 -39.19 -19.58
CA TRP A 16 -21.55 -38.21 -20.41
C TRP A 16 -20.16 -37.99 -19.79
N LYS A 17 -19.15 -38.65 -20.37
CA LYS A 17 -18.09 -38.08 -21.22
C LYS A 17 -17.08 -37.21 -20.48
N THR A 18 -15.92 -37.83 -20.31
CA THR A 18 -14.60 -37.22 -20.22
C THR A 18 -14.43 -36.19 -21.35
N GLU A 19 -14.31 -34.92 -20.99
CA GLU A 19 -13.67 -33.91 -21.81
C GLU A 19 -12.46 -33.39 -21.03
N GLU A 20 -11.35 -33.38 -21.75
CA GLU A 20 -10.00 -33.09 -21.33
C GLU A 20 -9.92 -31.58 -21.06
N ASP A 21 -9.67 -31.19 -19.81
CA ASP A 21 -9.47 -29.77 -19.44
C ASP A 21 -8.01 -29.39 -19.72
N ASP A 22 -7.80 -28.91 -20.94
CA ASP A 22 -6.52 -28.52 -21.53
C ASP A 22 -6.11 -27.11 -21.05
N MET A 23 -5.93 -26.96 -19.73
CA MET A 23 -5.45 -25.72 -19.09
C MET A 23 -4.09 -25.91 -18.39
N ILE A 24 -3.25 -26.79 -18.92
CA ILE A 24 -1.85 -26.94 -18.52
C ILE A 24 -0.98 -26.20 -19.54
N GLU A 25 -1.02 -24.86 -19.53
CA GLU A 25 0.02 -23.93 -20.02
C GLU A 25 -0.56 -22.50 -20.18
N GLY A 26 -1.02 -21.93 -19.06
CA GLY A 26 -1.30 -20.50 -18.97
C GLY A 26 -0.07 -19.75 -18.48
N ASP A 27 0.86 -19.40 -19.38
CA ASP A 27 1.90 -18.40 -19.10
C ASP A 27 1.22 -17.03 -18.88
N LEU A 28 0.99 -16.68 -17.62
CA LEU A 28 0.57 -15.33 -17.24
C LEU A 28 1.78 -14.41 -17.38
N GLY A 29 2.00 -13.94 -18.61
CA GLY A 29 3.03 -12.98 -18.96
C GLY A 29 3.09 -11.83 -17.95
N TYR A 30 4.32 -11.42 -17.61
CA TYR A 30 4.57 -10.31 -16.71
C TYR A 30 3.93 -9.02 -17.26
N GLY A 31 2.78 -8.65 -16.71
CA GLY A 31 2.14 -7.38 -16.96
C GLY A 31 3.02 -6.24 -16.48
N LEU A 32 3.83 -5.69 -17.37
CA LEU A 32 4.49 -4.38 -17.19
C LEU A 32 3.42 -3.28 -17.28
N GLY A 33 2.63 -3.15 -16.22
CA GLY A 33 1.71 -2.05 -16.04
C GLY A 33 2.47 -0.74 -15.84
N ARG A 34 2.54 0.09 -16.88
CA ARG A 34 2.99 1.48 -16.76
C ARG A 34 1.89 2.31 -16.07
N ARG A 35 2.28 3.10 -15.07
CA ARG A 35 1.45 4.21 -14.55
C ARG A 35 1.43 5.37 -15.56
N PRO A 36 0.35 6.15 -15.65
CA PRO A 36 0.29 7.34 -16.51
C PRO A 36 1.25 8.44 -15.99
N GLY A 37 2.14 8.94 -16.84
CA GLY A 37 2.99 10.12 -16.53
C GLY A 37 4.42 10.20 -17.10
N GLY A 38 4.86 9.30 -17.99
CA GLY A 38 6.23 9.33 -18.54
C GLY A 38 6.36 10.15 -19.83
N ILE A 39 7.23 11.16 -19.82
CA ILE A 39 7.57 12.03 -20.96
C ILE A 39 8.42 11.26 -21.99
N TYR A 40 8.23 11.56 -23.27
CA TYR A 40 8.95 11.00 -24.42
C TYR A 40 10.42 11.43 -24.39
N GLU A 41 11.37 10.50 -24.50
CA GLU A 41 12.73 10.88 -24.87
C GLU A 41 13.29 9.95 -25.95
N VAL A 42 13.84 10.63 -26.94
CA VAL A 42 14.26 10.20 -28.27
C VAL A 42 15.52 9.35 -28.18
N GLU A 43 15.59 8.32 -29.03
CA GLU A 43 16.79 7.52 -29.28
C GLU A 43 17.97 8.41 -29.73
N VAL A 44 19.09 8.32 -29.01
CA VAL A 44 20.42 8.47 -29.61
C VAL A 44 21.36 7.43 -28.99
N SER A 45 21.99 6.67 -29.88
CA SER A 45 22.94 5.60 -29.61
C SER A 45 24.31 6.08 -29.11
N HIS A 46 25.02 5.12 -28.49
CA HIS A 46 26.48 4.93 -28.40
C HIS A 46 27.20 5.23 -27.05
N LEU A 47 27.73 4.12 -26.49
CA LEU A 47 29.04 3.96 -25.81
C LEU A 47 29.25 4.55 -24.39
N PHE A 48 29.29 3.67 -23.37
CA PHE A 48 30.48 3.25 -22.59
C PHE A 48 30.14 2.71 -21.18
N ARG A 49 30.47 1.42 -20.97
CA ARG A 49 31.21 0.81 -19.84
C ARG A 49 30.81 1.13 -18.37
N SER A 50 30.40 0.10 -17.60
CA SER A 50 31.22 -0.51 -16.51
C SER A 50 30.39 -1.26 -15.44
N ARG A 51 30.59 -2.59 -15.41
CA ARG A 51 30.91 -3.44 -14.23
C ARG A 51 29.90 -3.55 -13.05
N LYS A 52 29.22 -4.72 -13.04
CA LYS A 52 29.22 -5.75 -11.96
C LYS A 52 28.52 -5.42 -10.64
N ARG A 53 27.40 -6.10 -10.35
CA ARG A 53 27.32 -7.15 -9.30
C ARG A 53 25.97 -7.87 -9.30
N SER A 54 26.10 -9.20 -9.23
CA SER A 54 25.14 -10.18 -8.72
C SER A 54 25.08 -10.10 -7.19
N ASP A 55 23.90 -10.29 -6.60
CA ASP A 55 23.77 -10.73 -5.19
C ASP A 55 22.59 -11.71 -5.07
N GLY A 56 22.94 -13.00 -4.96
CA GLY A 56 22.07 -14.06 -4.46
C GLY A 56 22.41 -14.32 -2.99
N ARG A 57 21.39 -14.33 -2.14
CA ARG A 57 21.47 -14.55 -0.68
C ARG A 57 22.01 -15.94 -0.33
N SER A 58 22.98 -15.99 0.58
CA SER A 58 23.04 -16.96 1.68
C SER A 58 23.91 -16.38 2.81
N PHE A 59 23.40 -16.34 4.04
CA PHE A 59 24.17 -15.96 5.23
C PHE A 59 24.18 -17.13 6.21
N SER A 60 25.31 -17.82 6.27
CA SER A 60 25.79 -18.60 7.41
C SER A 60 26.98 -17.85 8.03
N PRO A 61 27.28 -18.00 9.33
CA PRO A 61 28.30 -17.19 10.02
C PRO A 61 29.73 -17.62 9.65
N PRO A 62 30.74 -16.72 9.68
CA PRO A 62 32.11 -17.07 9.30
C PRO A 62 32.92 -17.65 10.49
N PRO A 63 33.93 -18.50 10.22
CA PRO A 63 34.79 -19.10 11.22
C PRO A 63 35.99 -18.22 11.57
N PHE A 64 36.51 -18.41 12.79
CA PHE A 64 37.76 -17.84 13.32
C PHE A 64 38.98 -18.10 12.42
N PRO A 65 39.98 -17.19 12.40
CA PRO A 65 41.30 -17.53 11.88
C PRO A 65 42.15 -18.16 12.99
N ARG A 66 42.69 -19.35 12.69
CA ARG A 66 43.70 -20.07 13.47
C ARG A 66 44.97 -20.15 12.64
N LYS A 67 46.11 -19.71 13.18
CA LYS A 67 47.37 -20.48 13.22
C LYS A 67 48.51 -19.70 13.87
N GLY A 68 49.26 -20.40 14.71
CA GLY A 68 50.57 -19.97 15.21
C GLY A 68 50.93 -20.59 16.55
N GLU A 69 51.07 -21.92 16.63
CA GLU A 69 51.86 -22.55 17.70
C GLU A 69 53.34 -22.44 17.32
N GLU A 70 54.14 -21.81 18.16
CA GLU A 70 55.58 -22.07 18.20
C GLU A 70 56.10 -22.01 19.64
N ARG A 71 56.75 -23.11 20.00
CA ARG A 71 57.43 -23.42 21.25
C ARG A 71 58.82 -22.81 21.17
N SER A 72 59.25 -21.98 22.13
CA SER A 72 60.68 -21.85 22.55
C SER A 72 60.88 -20.83 23.68
N GLY A 73 61.64 -21.26 24.69
CA GLY A 73 62.80 -20.53 25.19
C GLY A 73 62.57 -19.30 26.06
N ALA A 74 62.81 -19.48 27.37
CA ALA A 74 63.25 -18.39 28.23
C ALA A 74 64.50 -17.71 27.61
N ILE A 75 64.39 -16.43 27.28
CA ILE A 75 65.56 -15.55 27.05
C ILE A 75 65.25 -14.21 27.72
N PHE A 76 65.95 -13.99 28.83
CA PHE A 76 66.11 -12.72 29.51
C PHE A 76 66.86 -11.77 28.56
N GLN A 77 66.26 -10.65 28.16
CA GLN A 77 66.98 -9.53 27.54
C GLN A 77 66.78 -8.27 28.37
N TYR A 78 67.87 -7.91 29.04
CA TYR A 78 68.11 -6.64 29.72
C TYR A 78 67.84 -5.48 28.75
N SER A 79 66.79 -4.68 29.00
CA SER A 79 66.59 -3.43 28.25
C SER A 79 67.47 -2.33 28.86
N LYS A 80 68.48 -1.98 28.06
CA LYS A 80 69.50 -0.97 28.29
C LYS A 80 68.88 0.43 28.48
N GLN A 81 69.19 0.99 29.64
CA GLN A 81 68.91 2.34 30.12
C GLN A 81 69.49 3.45 29.22
N LYS A 82 68.69 4.47 28.92
CA LYS A 82 69.03 5.86 28.51
C LYS A 82 67.73 6.66 28.74
N SER A 83 67.66 7.80 29.43
CA SER A 83 68.65 8.87 29.63
C SER A 83 68.29 9.77 30.82
N LEU A 84 69.34 10.23 31.52
CA LEU A 84 69.61 11.61 31.98
C LEU A 84 68.46 12.45 32.57
N GLN A 85 68.57 12.74 33.87
CA GLN A 85 69.05 14.05 34.36
C GLN A 85 69.41 13.95 35.85
N ASP A 86 70.72 13.91 36.11
CA ASP A 86 71.30 14.17 37.44
C ASP A 86 71.21 15.66 37.73
N THR A 87 70.66 16.02 38.88
CA THR A 87 70.98 17.26 39.57
C THR A 87 71.18 16.93 41.04
N TYR A 88 72.45 16.77 41.41
CA TYR A 88 72.96 16.89 42.79
C TYR A 88 72.52 18.24 43.39
N PRO A 89 72.27 18.33 44.71
CA PRO A 89 73.34 18.32 45.73
C PRO A 89 72.97 17.42 46.92
N GLY A 90 73.84 16.90 47.78
CA GLY A 90 75.21 17.23 48.18
C GLY A 90 75.36 16.55 49.55
N GLY A 91 76.50 15.91 49.83
CA GLY A 91 76.69 15.26 51.13
C GLY A 91 77.92 14.36 51.17
N SER A 92 79.02 14.93 51.66
CA SER A 92 80.26 14.30 52.11
C SER A 92 80.98 13.32 51.18
N ARG A 93 81.92 13.90 50.40
CA ARG A 93 83.21 13.28 50.14
C ARG A 93 83.89 12.99 51.48
N ILE A 94 84.13 11.72 51.81
CA ILE A 94 85.18 11.39 52.75
C ILE A 94 86.48 11.25 51.96
N SER A 95 87.39 12.15 52.29
CA SER A 95 88.75 12.31 51.82
C SER A 95 89.70 11.52 52.73
N SER A 96 90.79 11.00 52.15
CA SER A 96 92.00 10.44 52.78
C SER A 96 91.79 9.11 53.53
N TYR A 97 92.69 8.12 53.46
CA TYR A 97 94.15 8.19 53.45
C TYR A 97 94.78 7.02 52.67
N ARG A 98 95.58 7.37 51.67
CA ARG A 98 96.78 6.59 51.32
C ARG A 98 97.80 6.89 52.43
N ARG A 99 98.07 5.93 53.31
CA ARG A 99 99.23 5.99 54.23
C ARG A 99 100.18 4.85 53.89
N GLN A 100 101.34 5.24 53.36
CA GLN A 100 102.55 4.44 53.35
C GLN A 100 103.06 4.33 54.79
N SER A 101 103.47 3.12 55.20
CA SER A 101 104.50 2.84 56.22
C SER A 101 104.52 1.32 56.40
N SER A 102 105.52 0.57 55.92
CA SER A 102 106.91 0.52 56.38
C SER A 102 107.03 0.18 57.86
N THR A 103 107.94 -0.76 58.12
CA THR A 103 108.51 -1.13 59.41
C THR A 103 107.72 -2.20 60.16
N ASP A 104 108.24 -3.43 60.06
CA ASP A 104 108.25 -4.40 61.15
C ASP A 104 108.55 -3.68 62.46
N SER A 105 107.51 -3.39 63.23
CA SER A 105 107.62 -2.95 64.60
C SER A 105 106.65 -3.81 65.39
N ASN A 106 107.14 -5.00 65.72
CA ASN A 106 106.68 -5.78 66.85
C ASN A 106 106.87 -4.93 68.12
N SER A 107 106.01 -3.93 68.32
CA SER A 107 105.66 -3.50 69.67
C SER A 107 104.47 -4.36 70.05
N GLU A 108 104.70 -5.36 70.89
CA GLU A 108 103.63 -6.00 71.65
C GLU A 108 102.75 -4.87 72.18
N LEU A 109 101.52 -4.73 71.64
CA LEU A 109 100.49 -3.87 72.22
C LEU A 109 100.53 -4.15 73.71
N SER A 110 100.71 -3.12 74.52
CA SER A 110 100.69 -3.33 75.97
C SER A 110 99.36 -4.00 76.32
N ASN A 111 99.36 -4.88 77.31
CA ASN A 111 98.15 -5.62 77.70
C ASN A 111 96.94 -4.67 77.90
N GLU A 112 97.21 -3.43 78.30
CA GLU A 112 96.25 -2.34 78.48
C GLU A 112 95.67 -1.81 77.17
N GLU A 113 96.49 -1.57 76.14
CA GLU A 113 96.01 -1.10 74.82
C GLU A 113 95.17 -2.16 74.11
N LEU A 114 95.53 -3.45 74.27
CA LEU A 114 94.78 -4.56 73.70
C LEU A 114 93.42 -4.75 74.41
N ARG A 115 93.36 -4.48 75.72
CA ARG A 115 92.10 -4.43 76.50
C ARG A 115 91.23 -3.26 76.11
N GLN A 116 91.82 -2.08 75.94
CA GLN A 116 91.11 -0.88 75.50
C GLN A 116 90.52 -1.08 74.09
N HIS A 117 91.31 -1.62 73.17
CA HIS A 117 90.84 -1.91 71.81
C HIS A 117 89.74 -2.98 71.78
N LEU A 118 89.84 -4.00 72.64
CA LEU A 118 88.75 -4.98 72.83
C LEU A 118 87.47 -4.33 73.38
N HIS A 119 87.60 -3.35 74.28
CA HIS A 119 86.46 -2.63 74.84
C HIS A 119 85.78 -1.75 73.79
N GLU A 120 86.56 -0.96 73.04
CA GLU A 120 86.08 -0.13 71.93
C GLU A 120 85.37 -0.96 70.85
N THR A 121 85.96 -2.10 70.46
CA THR A 121 85.33 -3.01 69.49
C THR A 121 84.02 -3.63 70.01
N LEU A 122 83.91 -3.90 71.31
CA LEU A 122 82.65 -4.35 71.91
C LEU A 122 81.59 -3.24 71.93
N GLU A 123 81.97 -2.00 72.21
CA GLU A 123 81.08 -0.83 72.14
C GLU A 123 80.60 -0.59 70.70
N GLU A 124 81.49 -0.66 69.72
CA GLU A 124 81.15 -0.58 68.29
C GLU A 124 80.17 -1.69 67.87
N VAL A 125 80.36 -2.92 68.35
CA VAL A 125 79.42 -4.03 68.07
C VAL A 125 78.04 -3.75 68.65
N GLU A 126 77.94 -3.20 69.87
CA GLU A 126 76.63 -2.86 70.45
C GLU A 126 75.97 -1.69 69.70
N ILE A 127 76.74 -0.67 69.30
CA ILE A 127 76.24 0.43 68.46
C ILE A 127 75.70 -0.14 67.14
N LEU A 128 76.48 -0.95 66.41
CA LEU A 128 76.07 -1.55 65.14
C LEU A 128 74.83 -2.44 65.30
N LYS A 129 74.70 -3.15 66.42
CA LYS A 129 73.51 -3.94 66.73
C LYS A 129 72.28 -3.04 66.90
N THR A 130 72.40 -1.92 67.62
CA THR A 130 71.28 -0.98 67.76
C THR A 130 70.91 -0.31 66.42
N GLU A 131 71.90 0.02 65.58
CA GLU A 131 71.67 0.55 64.22
C GLU A 131 71.02 -0.47 63.29
N LEU A 132 71.41 -1.75 63.39
CA LEU A 132 70.79 -2.84 62.65
C LEU A 132 69.33 -3.03 63.07
N GLU A 133 69.03 -3.02 64.37
CA GLU A 133 67.66 -3.09 64.87
C GLU A 133 66.82 -1.87 64.43
N ALA A 134 67.40 -0.67 64.45
CA ALA A 134 66.74 0.54 63.95
C ALA A 134 66.43 0.43 62.45
N SER A 135 67.38 -0.07 61.66
CA SER A 135 67.23 -0.32 60.22
C SER A 135 66.18 -1.40 59.94
N GLN A 136 66.14 -2.47 60.75
CA GLN A 136 65.14 -3.53 60.65
C GLN A 136 63.73 -3.00 60.91
N ARG A 137 63.52 -2.23 61.99
CA ARG A 137 62.23 -1.58 62.26
C ARG A 137 61.83 -0.61 61.14
N GLN A 138 62.80 0.10 60.55
CA GLN A 138 62.54 0.98 59.40
C GLN A 138 62.11 0.19 58.16
N LEU A 139 62.75 -0.95 57.88
CA LEU A 139 62.39 -1.83 56.77
C LEU A 139 60.98 -2.38 56.95
N GLU A 140 60.64 -2.88 58.16
CA GLU A 140 59.30 -3.34 58.51
C GLU A 140 58.24 -2.25 58.33
N GLY A 141 58.56 -1.00 58.73
CA GLY A 141 57.70 0.16 58.49
C GLY A 141 57.49 0.45 57.00
N LYS A 142 58.53 0.36 56.17
CA LYS A 142 58.43 0.50 54.70
C LYS A 142 57.61 -0.62 54.07
N GLU A 143 57.77 -1.86 54.53
CA GLU A 143 56.99 -3.00 54.06
C GLU A 143 55.50 -2.85 54.40
N ALA A 144 55.18 -2.39 55.61
CA ALA A 144 53.80 -2.10 56.01
C ALA A 144 53.19 -0.99 55.13
N ALA A 145 53.93 0.09 54.88
CA ALA A 145 53.49 1.17 53.99
C ALA A 145 53.27 0.69 52.55
N LEU A 146 54.15 -0.17 52.03
CA LEU A 146 54.01 -0.77 50.70
C LEU A 146 52.75 -1.64 50.61
N LYS A 147 52.44 -2.45 51.63
CA LYS A 147 51.20 -3.24 51.68
C LYS A 147 49.95 -2.35 51.63
N ILE A 148 49.94 -1.23 52.35
CA ILE A 148 48.84 -0.25 52.32
C ILE A 148 48.70 0.33 50.92
N LEU A 149 49.78 0.84 50.32
CA LEU A 149 49.75 1.43 48.97
C LEU A 149 49.30 0.41 47.91
N GLN A 150 49.76 -0.85 48.01
CA GLN A 150 49.32 -1.92 47.11
C GLN A 150 47.82 -2.21 47.28
N SER A 151 47.32 -2.29 48.51
CA SER A 151 45.89 -2.49 48.78
C SER A 151 45.04 -1.34 48.22
N MET A 152 45.49 -0.10 48.38
CA MET A 152 44.84 1.09 47.82
C MET A 152 44.85 1.07 46.28
N ALA A 153 45.95 0.65 45.66
CA ALA A 153 46.05 0.54 44.21
C ALA A 153 45.11 -0.53 43.64
N ILE A 154 44.98 -1.68 44.31
CA ILE A 154 44.04 -2.74 43.93
C ILE A 154 42.59 -2.25 44.08
N LEU A 155 42.27 -1.63 45.23
CA LEU A 155 40.93 -1.08 45.48
C LEU A 155 40.58 0.02 44.47
N GLY A 156 41.53 0.91 44.15
CA GLY A 156 41.35 1.96 43.16
C GLY A 156 41.04 1.40 41.77
N LYS A 157 41.72 0.34 41.34
CA LYS A 157 41.45 -0.36 40.07
C LYS A 157 40.07 -1.04 40.07
N ALA A 158 39.69 -1.71 41.16
CA ALA A 158 38.38 -2.35 41.26
C ALA A 158 37.23 -1.33 41.23
N THR A 159 37.42 -0.21 41.94
CA THR A 159 36.44 0.89 42.01
C THR A 159 36.29 1.56 40.65
N SER A 160 37.39 1.88 39.96
CA SER A 160 37.34 2.50 38.63
C SER A 160 36.70 1.59 37.58
N HIS A 161 37.01 0.28 37.61
CA HIS A 161 36.35 -0.70 36.76
C HIS A 161 34.83 -0.73 37.00
N THR A 162 34.43 -0.77 38.27
CA THR A 162 33.00 -0.80 38.66
C THR A 162 32.27 0.46 38.20
N GLN A 163 32.89 1.63 38.38
CA GLN A 163 32.34 2.91 37.94
C GLN A 163 32.19 2.96 36.41
N ALA A 164 33.19 2.49 35.66
CA ALA A 164 33.12 2.44 34.19
C ALA A 164 32.02 1.49 33.69
N VAL A 165 31.86 0.32 34.31
CA VAL A 165 30.78 -0.63 33.98
C VAL A 165 29.42 -0.01 34.28
N LEU A 166 29.24 0.61 35.46
CA LEU A 166 28.01 1.28 35.83
C LEU A 166 27.64 2.37 34.81
N GLN A 167 28.61 3.21 34.43
CA GLN A 167 28.39 4.27 33.44
C GLN A 167 27.93 3.68 32.10
N LYS A 168 28.62 2.64 31.61
CA LYS A 168 28.24 1.95 30.37
C LYS A 168 26.81 1.39 30.44
N THR A 169 26.44 0.76 31.56
CA THR A 169 25.08 0.23 31.76
C THR A 169 24.03 1.34 31.79
N VAL A 170 24.32 2.49 32.40
CA VAL A 170 23.42 3.65 32.42
C VAL A 170 23.22 4.21 31.01
N GLU A 171 24.28 4.30 30.21
CA GLU A 171 24.20 4.75 28.82
C GLU A 171 23.38 3.78 27.95
N GLN A 172 23.58 2.47 28.10
CA GLN A 172 22.77 1.44 27.44
C GLN A 172 21.30 1.50 27.86
N LYS A 173 21.01 1.70 29.15
CA LYS A 173 19.64 1.90 29.62
C LYS A 173 19.00 3.11 28.94
N ARG A 174 19.74 4.22 28.83
CA ARG A 174 19.27 5.46 28.19
C ARG A 174 19.03 5.26 26.69
N SER A 175 19.84 4.45 25.99
CA SER A 175 19.59 4.15 24.57
C SER A 175 18.34 3.29 24.38
N LEU A 176 18.19 2.23 25.19
CA LEU A 176 17.00 1.37 25.16
C LEU A 176 15.72 2.15 25.49
N GLU A 177 15.78 3.10 26.43
CA GLU A 177 14.63 3.95 26.76
C GLU A 177 14.19 4.82 25.57
N LYS A 178 15.15 5.33 24.76
CA LYS A 178 14.83 6.05 23.52
C LYS A 178 14.19 5.14 22.48
N GLU A 179 14.70 3.93 22.31
CA GLU A 179 14.12 2.94 21.39
C GLU A 179 12.70 2.56 21.81
N ILE A 180 12.47 2.31 23.10
CA ILE A 180 11.13 2.04 23.65
C ILE A 180 10.19 3.20 23.35
N ASN A 181 10.62 4.45 23.57
CA ASN A 181 9.79 5.62 23.29
C ASN A 181 9.46 5.71 21.79
N VAL A 182 10.42 5.50 20.89
CA VAL A 182 10.19 5.50 19.44
C VAL A 182 9.19 4.42 19.05
N LEU A 183 9.38 3.18 19.52
CA LEU A 183 8.49 2.07 19.25
C LEU A 183 7.07 2.32 19.80
N GLN A 184 6.96 2.95 20.97
CA GLN A 184 5.67 3.33 21.53
C GLN A 184 4.93 4.32 20.61
N TRP A 185 5.62 5.35 20.13
CA TRP A 185 5.05 6.28 19.16
C TRP A 185 4.64 5.60 17.84
N GLU A 186 5.47 4.69 17.31
CA GLU A 186 5.16 3.94 16.10
C GLU A 186 3.91 3.08 16.28
N MET A 187 3.78 2.39 17.41
CA MET A 187 2.58 1.60 17.73
C MET A 187 1.33 2.47 17.83
N GLU A 188 1.39 3.60 18.53
CA GLU A 188 0.25 4.52 18.67
C GLU A 188 -0.16 5.10 17.30
N PHE A 189 0.81 5.47 16.48
CA PHE A 189 0.59 5.95 15.12
C PHE A 189 -0.09 4.90 14.25
N ASP A 190 0.44 3.67 14.23
CA ASP A 190 -0.14 2.56 13.46
C ASP A 190 -1.54 2.20 13.97
N GLN A 191 -1.75 2.18 15.29
CA GLN A 191 -3.07 1.93 15.87
C GLN A 191 -4.09 2.97 15.40
N ASN A 192 -3.71 4.26 15.40
CA ASN A 192 -4.57 5.32 14.88
C ASN A 192 -4.83 5.16 13.38
N ARG A 193 -3.81 4.80 12.60
CA ARG A 193 -3.95 4.52 11.16
C ARG A 193 -4.93 3.37 10.91
N PHE A 194 -4.82 2.28 11.65
CA PHE A 194 -5.72 1.13 11.51
C PHE A 194 -7.17 1.47 11.88
N LYS A 195 -7.39 2.20 12.98
CA LYS A 195 -8.73 2.68 13.36
C LYS A 195 -9.37 3.52 12.25
N ASN A 196 -8.64 4.46 11.66
CA ASN A 196 -9.15 5.29 10.57
C ASN A 196 -9.52 4.45 9.33
N ILE A 197 -8.72 3.42 9.01
CA ILE A 197 -9.00 2.52 7.89
C ILE A 197 -10.24 1.67 8.19
N GLU A 198 -10.34 1.12 9.40
CA GLU A 198 -11.48 0.32 9.86
C GLU A 198 -12.80 1.12 9.84
N GLU A 199 -12.78 2.37 10.32
CA GLU A 199 -13.92 3.28 10.27
C GLU A 199 -14.32 3.59 8.82
N SER A 200 -13.36 3.87 7.94
CA SER A 200 -13.63 4.12 6.52
C SER A 200 -14.24 2.90 5.82
N TRP A 201 -13.76 1.70 6.12
CA TRP A 201 -14.32 0.47 5.55
C TRP A 201 -15.71 0.16 6.10
N THR A 202 -15.93 0.36 7.39
CA THR A 202 -17.26 0.24 8.01
C THR A 202 -18.26 1.18 7.34
N GLN A 203 -17.93 2.46 7.16
CA GLN A 203 -18.80 3.42 6.47
C GLN A 203 -19.11 3.03 5.01
N LYS A 204 -18.11 2.51 4.28
CA LYS A 204 -18.32 2.03 2.90
C LYS A 204 -19.23 0.81 2.86
N TYR A 205 -19.03 -0.12 3.80
CA TYR A 205 -19.86 -1.32 3.93
C TYR A 205 -21.31 -0.95 4.25
N ASP A 206 -21.53 -0.05 5.20
CA ASP A 206 -22.87 0.43 5.57
C ASP A 206 -23.57 1.12 4.41
N ARG A 207 -22.85 1.97 3.66
CA ARG A 207 -23.38 2.61 2.45
C ARG A 207 -23.83 1.58 1.42
N LEU A 208 -22.99 0.59 1.12
CA LEU A 208 -23.31 -0.47 0.17
C LEU A 208 -24.50 -1.31 0.64
N ASN A 209 -24.61 -1.59 1.94
CA ASN A 209 -25.76 -2.31 2.49
C ASN A 209 -27.06 -1.52 2.32
N CYS A 210 -27.04 -0.22 2.57
CA CYS A 210 -28.18 0.66 2.33
C CYS A 210 -28.58 0.67 0.85
N GLU A 211 -27.61 0.83 -0.06
CA GLU A 211 -27.85 0.79 -1.50
C GLU A 211 -28.42 -0.56 -1.95
N ASN A 212 -27.88 -1.67 -1.44
CA ASN A 212 -28.38 -3.01 -1.74
C ASN A 212 -29.81 -3.21 -1.22
N ALA A 213 -30.14 -2.71 -0.02
CA ALA A 213 -31.50 -2.75 0.51
C ALA A 213 -32.49 -2.01 -0.41
N ILE A 214 -32.13 -0.80 -0.86
CA ILE A 214 -32.94 -0.01 -1.81
C ILE A 214 -33.11 -0.74 -3.14
N LEU A 215 -32.02 -1.30 -3.69
CA LEU A 215 -32.09 -2.07 -4.95
C LEU A 215 -32.97 -3.30 -4.82
N LYS A 216 -32.90 -4.00 -3.69
CA LYS A 216 -33.74 -5.17 -3.40
C LYS A 216 -35.22 -4.80 -3.32
N GLU A 217 -35.55 -3.67 -2.72
CA GLU A 217 -36.93 -3.16 -2.67
C GLU A 217 -37.43 -2.74 -4.05
N ASN A 218 -36.63 -2.00 -4.82
CA ASN A 218 -36.97 -1.64 -6.20
C ASN A 218 -37.19 -2.87 -7.08
N LEU A 219 -36.36 -3.90 -6.94
CA LEU A 219 -36.52 -5.16 -7.67
C LEU A 219 -37.85 -5.84 -7.32
N LYS A 220 -38.24 -5.85 -6.05
CA LYS A 220 -39.55 -6.39 -5.61
C LYS A 220 -40.70 -5.61 -6.24
N LEU A 221 -40.66 -4.28 -6.16
CA LEU A 221 -41.69 -3.41 -6.76
C LEU A 221 -41.82 -3.65 -8.27
N LYS A 222 -40.70 -3.72 -9.01
CA LYS A 222 -40.70 -4.03 -10.45
C LYS A 222 -41.21 -5.44 -10.74
N THR A 223 -40.92 -6.40 -9.88
CA THR A 223 -41.46 -7.76 -10.01
C THR A 223 -42.98 -7.79 -9.82
N GLU A 224 -43.51 -7.02 -8.86
CA GLU A 224 -44.95 -6.88 -8.62
C GLU A 224 -45.65 -6.14 -9.77
N GLU A 225 -45.06 -5.06 -10.28
CA GLU A 225 -45.54 -4.34 -11.46
C GLU A 225 -45.65 -5.27 -12.68
N ILE A 226 -44.61 -6.07 -12.95
CA ILE A 226 -44.64 -7.06 -14.05
C ILE A 226 -45.75 -8.09 -13.85
N LYS A 227 -45.98 -8.56 -12.61
CA LYS A 227 -47.08 -9.50 -12.32
C LYS A 227 -48.44 -8.88 -12.60
N MET A 228 -48.65 -7.62 -12.19
CA MET A 228 -49.89 -6.90 -12.48
C MET A 228 -50.11 -6.71 -13.98
N LEU A 229 -49.10 -6.21 -14.70
CA LEU A 229 -49.18 -6.03 -16.16
C LEU A 229 -49.42 -7.35 -16.90
N LYS A 230 -48.81 -8.46 -16.45
CA LYS A 230 -49.09 -9.80 -17.01
C LYS A 230 -50.55 -10.19 -16.80
N SER A 231 -51.10 -9.97 -15.60
CA SER A 231 -52.52 -10.28 -15.34
C SER A 231 -53.47 -9.41 -16.17
N GLU A 232 -53.18 -8.11 -16.32
CA GLU A 232 -53.96 -7.21 -17.17
C GLU A 232 -53.90 -7.63 -18.65
N ASN A 233 -52.72 -7.98 -19.15
CA ASN A 233 -52.54 -8.48 -20.51
C ASN A 233 -53.36 -9.76 -20.76
N THR A 234 -53.41 -10.69 -19.78
CA THR A 234 -54.26 -11.88 -19.91
C THR A 234 -55.75 -11.55 -19.97
N VAL A 235 -56.22 -10.55 -19.20
CA VAL A 235 -57.62 -10.10 -19.23
C VAL A 235 -57.94 -9.42 -20.57
N LEU A 236 -57.06 -8.54 -21.05
CA LEU A 236 -57.24 -7.87 -22.35
C LEU A 236 -57.26 -8.87 -23.51
N ASN A 237 -56.36 -9.86 -23.50
CA ASN A 237 -56.38 -10.92 -24.51
C ASN A 237 -57.68 -11.72 -24.46
N GLN A 238 -58.18 -12.02 -23.26
CA GLN A 238 -59.47 -12.70 -23.10
C GLN A 238 -60.62 -11.86 -23.69
N GLN A 239 -60.69 -10.56 -23.36
CA GLN A 239 -61.70 -9.64 -23.91
C GLN A 239 -61.62 -9.51 -25.44
N TYR A 240 -60.40 -9.47 -25.99
CA TYR A 240 -60.17 -9.46 -27.43
C TYR A 240 -60.75 -10.71 -28.11
N LEU A 241 -60.49 -11.90 -27.54
CA LEU A 241 -61.03 -13.16 -28.05
C LEU A 241 -62.56 -13.22 -27.95
N GLU A 242 -63.14 -12.73 -26.85
CA GLU A 242 -64.60 -12.63 -26.68
C GLU A 242 -65.23 -11.68 -27.71
N ALA A 243 -64.60 -10.53 -27.98
CA ALA A 243 -65.07 -9.60 -28.99
C ALA A 243 -65.00 -10.19 -30.41
N LEU A 244 -63.94 -10.93 -30.73
CA LEU A 244 -63.85 -11.68 -32.00
C LEU A 244 -64.96 -12.72 -32.13
N ALA A 245 -65.21 -13.51 -31.09
CA ALA A 245 -66.30 -14.49 -31.10
C ALA A 245 -67.68 -13.82 -31.28
N MET A 246 -67.90 -12.66 -30.63
CA MET A 246 -69.12 -11.87 -30.80
C MET A 246 -69.29 -11.32 -32.22
N LEU A 247 -68.20 -10.92 -32.89
CA LEU A 247 -68.23 -10.50 -34.29
C LEU A 247 -68.56 -11.67 -35.22
N ASP A 248 -67.95 -12.84 -34.99
CA ASP A 248 -68.21 -14.05 -35.78
C ASP A 248 -69.70 -14.45 -35.70
N ILE A 249 -70.29 -14.46 -34.50
CA ILE A 249 -71.74 -14.69 -34.30
C ILE A 249 -72.58 -13.65 -35.03
N LYS A 250 -72.21 -12.36 -34.98
CA LYS A 250 -72.93 -11.30 -35.71
C LYS A 250 -72.83 -11.48 -37.22
N GLN A 251 -71.67 -11.86 -37.73
CA GLN A 251 -71.46 -12.11 -39.15
C GLN A 251 -72.26 -13.32 -39.62
N GLN A 252 -72.30 -14.39 -38.81
CA GLN A 252 -73.18 -15.54 -39.05
C GLN A 252 -74.66 -15.14 -39.07
N LYS A 253 -75.12 -14.31 -38.12
CA LYS A 253 -76.49 -13.77 -38.11
C LYS A 253 -76.80 -12.92 -39.33
N MET A 254 -75.90 -12.01 -39.73
CA MET A 254 -76.09 -11.19 -40.93
C MET A 254 -76.11 -12.04 -42.21
N ALA A 255 -75.32 -13.11 -42.29
CA ALA A 255 -75.39 -14.06 -43.40
C ALA A 255 -76.72 -14.82 -43.40
N GLN A 256 -77.22 -15.21 -42.22
CA GLN A 256 -78.52 -15.87 -42.07
C GLN A 256 -79.70 -14.93 -42.41
N GLU A 257 -79.64 -13.67 -41.98
CA GLU A 257 -80.60 -12.62 -42.32
C GLU A 257 -80.51 -12.21 -43.79
N GLY A 258 -79.31 -12.13 -44.36
CA GLY A 258 -79.07 -11.87 -45.78
C GLY A 258 -79.56 -13.00 -46.69
N MET A 259 -79.46 -14.26 -46.25
CA MET A 259 -80.12 -15.39 -46.94
C MET A 259 -81.65 -15.27 -46.93
N CYS A 260 -82.25 -14.55 -45.98
CA CYS A 260 -83.68 -14.24 -45.95
C CYS A 260 -84.07 -13.01 -46.80
N HIS A 261 -83.08 -12.24 -47.29
CA HIS A 261 -83.28 -11.02 -48.09
C HIS A 261 -82.62 -11.07 -49.48
N ASN A 262 -82.25 -12.25 -49.97
CA ASN A 262 -81.72 -12.45 -51.33
C ASN A 262 -82.81 -12.30 -52.42
N GLN A 263 -83.33 -11.08 -52.57
CA GLN A 263 -83.95 -10.53 -53.77
C GLN A 263 -83.63 -9.03 -53.92
N SER A 264 -82.36 -8.62 -53.88
CA SER A 264 -81.92 -7.43 -54.63
C SER A 264 -80.42 -7.22 -54.50
N SER A 265 -79.69 -7.49 -55.58
CA SER A 265 -78.28 -7.16 -55.73
C SER A 265 -78.10 -5.66 -56.01
N PHE A 266 -77.43 -4.93 -55.13
CA PHE A 266 -76.72 -3.70 -55.51
C PHE A 266 -75.44 -3.60 -54.70
N ALA A 267 -74.29 -3.65 -55.39
CA ALA A 267 -72.99 -3.40 -54.79
C ALA A 267 -72.87 -1.90 -54.47
N GLU A 268 -72.62 -1.57 -53.19
CA GLU A 268 -72.47 -0.20 -52.71
C GLU A 268 -71.24 0.49 -53.32
N ALA A 269 -71.46 1.41 -54.25
CA ALA A 269 -70.46 2.38 -54.68
C ALA A 269 -70.42 3.55 -53.68
N SER A 270 -69.24 4.08 -53.37
CA SER A 270 -69.10 5.21 -52.44
C SER A 270 -69.90 6.43 -52.94
N GLY A 271 -70.62 7.13 -52.05
CA GLY A 271 -71.45 8.29 -52.41
C GLY A 271 -70.69 9.38 -53.18
N LEU A 272 -69.38 9.47 -52.98
CA LEU A 272 -68.50 10.38 -53.71
C LEU A 272 -68.12 9.86 -55.11
N GLU A 273 -68.00 8.54 -55.29
CA GLU A 273 -67.84 7.93 -56.61
C GLU A 273 -69.12 8.12 -57.44
N LEU A 274 -70.30 7.96 -56.82
CA LEU A 274 -71.59 8.19 -57.46
C LEU A 274 -71.79 9.67 -57.89
N ALA A 275 -71.37 10.62 -57.07
CA ALA A 275 -71.42 12.04 -57.40
C ALA A 275 -70.53 12.42 -58.59
N VAL A 276 -69.35 11.80 -58.71
CA VAL A 276 -68.42 12.05 -59.83
C VAL A 276 -68.92 11.38 -61.11
N LEU A 277 -69.51 10.18 -61.00
CA LEU A 277 -70.10 9.49 -62.14
C LEU A 277 -71.29 10.27 -62.74
N GLY A 278 -72.07 10.98 -61.92
CA GLY A 278 -73.22 11.77 -62.34
C GLY A 278 -72.91 13.18 -62.89
N ALA A 279 -71.69 13.68 -62.74
CA ALA A 279 -71.31 15.04 -63.15
C ALA A 279 -70.96 15.16 -64.66
N CYS A 280 -70.83 14.02 -65.36
CA CYS A 280 -70.47 14.02 -66.78
C CYS A 280 -71.72 14.10 -67.67
N LEU A 281 -71.76 15.07 -68.58
CA LEU A 281 -72.87 15.24 -69.54
C LEU A 281 -72.80 14.28 -70.73
N CYS A 282 -71.78 13.43 -70.81
CA CYS A 282 -71.64 12.45 -71.89
C CYS A 282 -72.50 11.22 -71.61
N HIS A 283 -73.37 10.86 -72.55
CA HIS A 283 -74.18 9.66 -72.45
C HIS A 283 -73.38 8.41 -72.86
N GLY A 284 -73.28 7.44 -71.95
CA GLY A 284 -72.79 6.10 -72.29
C GLY A 284 -73.90 5.25 -72.93
N PRO A 285 -73.55 4.27 -73.77
CA PRO A 285 -74.54 3.33 -74.30
C PRO A 285 -75.24 2.59 -73.15
N GLY A 286 -76.57 2.57 -73.17
CA GLY A 286 -77.41 1.79 -72.25
C GLY A 286 -77.50 2.31 -70.80
N GLY A 287 -77.30 3.60 -70.54
CA GLY A 287 -77.41 4.15 -69.17
C GLY A 287 -76.23 3.82 -68.26
N SER A 288 -75.15 3.26 -68.82
CA SER A 288 -73.89 3.06 -68.12
C SER A 288 -73.08 4.36 -68.04
N PRO A 289 -72.29 4.59 -66.96
CA PRO A 289 -71.41 5.75 -66.88
C PRO A 289 -70.39 5.73 -68.03
N CYS A 290 -70.28 6.85 -68.75
CA CYS A 290 -69.36 6.97 -69.88
C CYS A 290 -67.89 6.78 -69.42
N SER A 291 -66.99 6.52 -70.36
CA SER A 291 -65.55 6.35 -70.08
C SER A 291 -64.96 7.57 -69.35
N CYS A 292 -65.40 8.79 -69.72
CA CYS A 292 -65.02 10.03 -69.06
C CYS A 292 -65.43 10.04 -67.58
N ALA A 293 -66.67 9.64 -67.26
CA ALA A 293 -67.18 9.56 -65.90
C ALA A 293 -66.42 8.51 -65.06
N ARG A 294 -66.17 7.32 -65.64
CA ARG A 294 -65.42 6.25 -64.95
C ARG A 294 -63.98 6.65 -64.66
N MET A 295 -63.33 7.29 -65.63
CA MET A 295 -61.97 7.81 -65.46
C MET A 295 -61.92 8.96 -64.45
N ALA A 296 -62.91 9.86 -64.46
CA ALA A 296 -63.02 10.92 -63.46
C ALA A 296 -63.24 10.35 -62.05
N ALA A 297 -64.07 9.32 -61.89
CA ALA A 297 -64.29 8.67 -60.61
C ALA A 297 -63.04 7.93 -60.11
N SER A 298 -62.36 7.19 -60.99
CA SER A 298 -61.12 6.48 -60.61
C SER A 298 -59.98 7.43 -60.27
N THR A 299 -59.80 8.51 -61.05
CA THR A 299 -58.80 9.55 -60.76
C THR A 299 -59.13 10.31 -59.48
N ARG A 300 -60.41 10.59 -59.20
CA ARG A 300 -60.83 11.21 -57.93
C ARG A 300 -60.54 10.30 -56.74
N LYS A 301 -60.81 9.00 -56.86
CA LYS A 301 -60.47 8.00 -55.84
C LYS A 301 -58.97 7.96 -55.57
N LEU A 302 -58.16 7.89 -56.64
CA LEU A 302 -56.70 7.92 -56.54
C LEU A 302 -56.20 9.22 -55.91
N LEU A 303 -56.76 10.39 -56.28
CA LEU A 303 -56.39 11.67 -55.69
C LEU A 303 -56.70 11.74 -54.20
N LEU A 304 -57.80 11.15 -53.74
CA LEU A 304 -58.12 11.11 -52.31
C LEU A 304 -57.17 10.19 -51.55
N GLN A 305 -56.85 9.03 -52.12
CA GLN A 305 -55.87 8.11 -51.54
C GLN A 305 -54.49 8.79 -51.43
N LEU A 306 -54.01 9.42 -52.51
CA LEU A 306 -52.75 10.14 -52.53
C LEU A 306 -52.73 11.32 -51.55
N LYS A 307 -53.85 12.03 -51.38
CA LYS A 307 -53.97 13.10 -50.36
C LYS A 307 -53.85 12.55 -48.95
N GLN A 308 -54.48 11.41 -48.67
CA GLN A 308 -54.39 10.76 -47.37
C GLN A 308 -52.97 10.26 -47.09
N GLU A 309 -52.31 9.66 -48.08
CA GLU A 309 -50.90 9.24 -47.98
C GLU A 309 -49.97 10.44 -47.75
N LEU A 310 -50.18 11.55 -48.45
CA LEU A 310 -49.43 12.79 -48.23
C LEU A 310 -49.62 13.35 -46.82
N GLU A 311 -50.84 13.32 -46.29
CA GLU A 311 -51.11 13.80 -44.93
C GLU A 311 -50.41 12.94 -43.88
N VAL A 312 -50.40 11.61 -44.06
CA VAL A 312 -49.68 10.69 -43.18
C VAL A 312 -48.17 10.91 -43.27
N LEU A 313 -47.63 11.05 -44.48
CA LEU A 313 -46.21 11.34 -44.68
C LEU A 313 -45.81 12.69 -44.08
N GLN A 314 -46.69 13.69 -44.17
CA GLN A 314 -46.46 15.00 -43.57
C GLN A 314 -46.42 14.93 -42.04
N LYS A 315 -47.35 14.21 -41.41
CA LYS A 315 -47.33 13.97 -39.95
C LYS A 315 -46.04 13.24 -39.53
N SER A 316 -45.67 12.18 -40.25
CA SER A 316 -44.43 11.43 -39.98
C SER A 316 -43.17 12.31 -40.13
N LYS A 317 -43.14 13.20 -41.14
CA LYS A 317 -42.07 14.18 -41.32
C LYS A 317 -41.99 15.13 -40.11
N GLU A 318 -43.11 15.70 -39.68
CA GLU A 318 -43.18 16.62 -38.53
C GLU A 318 -42.69 15.93 -37.23
N GLU A 319 -43.10 14.69 -36.98
CA GLU A 319 -42.64 13.89 -35.84
C GLU A 319 -41.11 13.65 -35.89
N ALA A 320 -40.56 13.34 -37.06
CA ALA A 320 -39.12 13.17 -37.24
C ALA A 320 -38.34 14.47 -36.96
N TYR A 321 -38.88 15.63 -37.39
CA TYR A 321 -38.28 16.93 -37.06
C TYR A 321 -38.32 17.22 -35.56
N MET A 322 -39.45 16.97 -34.90
CA MET A 322 -39.59 17.13 -33.45
C MET A 322 -38.60 16.24 -32.68
N MET A 323 -38.42 15.00 -33.12
CA MET A 323 -37.47 14.06 -32.51
C MET A 323 -36.02 14.50 -32.71
N ALA A 324 -35.66 14.94 -33.92
CA ALA A 324 -34.33 15.47 -34.20
C ALA A 324 -34.00 16.71 -33.35
N ASP A 325 -34.98 17.60 -33.15
CA ASP A 325 -34.80 18.79 -32.32
C ASP A 325 -34.69 18.45 -30.82
N ALA A 326 -35.44 17.45 -30.36
CA ALA A 326 -35.31 16.91 -29.00
C ALA A 326 -33.90 16.32 -28.76
N PHE A 327 -33.37 15.54 -29.71
CA PHE A 327 -31.99 15.02 -29.62
C PHE A 327 -30.95 16.13 -29.63
N ARG A 328 -31.09 17.13 -30.52
CA ARG A 328 -30.21 18.31 -30.57
C ARG A 328 -30.19 19.03 -29.22
N THR A 329 -31.37 19.31 -28.67
CA THR A 329 -31.51 20.00 -27.37
C THR A 329 -30.94 19.17 -26.22
N ALA A 330 -31.19 17.86 -26.18
CA ALA A 330 -30.64 16.97 -25.16
C ALA A 330 -29.10 16.92 -25.22
N PHE A 331 -28.54 16.89 -26.42
CA PHE A 331 -27.09 16.92 -26.63
C PHE A 331 -26.47 18.25 -26.20
N GLU A 332 -27.08 19.38 -26.54
CA GLU A 332 -26.67 20.71 -26.07
C GLU A 332 -26.70 20.79 -24.54
N GLN A 333 -27.76 20.29 -23.89
CA GLN A 333 -27.84 20.24 -22.43
C GLN A 333 -26.73 19.37 -21.81
N GLN A 334 -26.42 18.22 -22.42
CA GLN A 334 -25.31 17.38 -21.94
C GLN A 334 -23.96 18.07 -22.09
N LEU A 335 -23.72 18.75 -23.22
CA LEU A 335 -22.50 19.53 -23.43
C LEU A 335 -22.35 20.66 -22.41
N MET A 336 -23.43 21.42 -22.16
CA MET A 336 -23.42 22.48 -21.15
C MET A 336 -23.12 21.91 -19.75
N ARG A 337 -23.80 20.84 -19.33
CA ARG A 337 -23.52 20.18 -18.03
C ARG A 337 -22.06 19.72 -17.91
N LYS A 338 -21.49 19.15 -18.98
CA LYS A 338 -20.10 18.69 -18.98
C LYS A 338 -19.11 19.86 -18.94
N ASN A 339 -19.38 20.94 -19.68
CA ASN A 339 -18.57 22.15 -19.64
C ASN A 339 -18.61 22.80 -18.26
N ASP A 340 -19.79 22.91 -17.64
CA ASP A 340 -19.94 23.45 -16.28
C ASP A 340 -19.19 22.61 -15.24
N GLN A 341 -19.25 21.29 -15.34
CA GLN A 341 -18.44 20.39 -14.49
C GLN A 341 -16.95 20.59 -14.71
N THR A 342 -16.50 20.76 -15.95
CA THR A 342 -15.09 21.01 -16.29
C THR A 342 -14.61 22.36 -15.76
N LEU A 343 -15.45 23.40 -15.86
CA LEU A 343 -15.18 24.73 -15.32
C LEU A 343 -15.13 24.71 -13.78
N SER A 344 -16.06 24.01 -13.14
CA SER A 344 -16.03 23.80 -11.68
C SER A 344 -14.76 23.07 -11.24
N LEU A 345 -14.37 21.99 -11.93
CA LEU A 345 -13.14 21.26 -11.64
C LEU A 345 -11.89 22.11 -11.83
N THR A 346 -11.81 22.92 -12.89
CA THR A 346 -10.67 23.83 -13.12
C THR A 346 -10.65 24.99 -12.13
N GLN A 347 -11.79 25.49 -11.68
CA GLN A 347 -11.86 26.50 -10.62
C GLN A 347 -11.38 25.92 -9.28
N VAL A 348 -11.84 24.73 -8.91
CA VAL A 348 -11.39 24.02 -7.71
C VAL A 348 -9.88 23.75 -7.78
N ASP A 349 -9.38 23.26 -8.91
CA ASP A 349 -7.93 23.03 -9.12
C ASP A 349 -7.11 24.32 -9.01
N LYS A 350 -7.59 25.44 -9.59
CA LYS A 350 -6.95 26.77 -9.41
C LYS A 350 -6.95 27.21 -7.94
N THR A 351 -8.05 27.02 -7.21
CA THR A 351 -8.12 27.37 -5.78
C THR A 351 -7.20 26.49 -4.93
N CYS A 352 -7.12 25.18 -5.21
CA CYS A 352 -6.19 24.26 -4.56
C CYS A 352 -4.74 24.65 -4.86
N LYS A 353 -4.37 24.92 -6.11
CA LYS A 353 -3.03 25.38 -6.48
C LYS A 353 -2.66 26.72 -5.82
N ASN A 354 -3.60 27.64 -5.74
CA ASN A 354 -3.39 28.94 -5.07
C ASN A 354 -3.29 28.78 -3.55
N ALA A 355 -4.06 27.88 -2.94
CA ALA A 355 -3.93 27.51 -1.54
C ALA A 355 -2.54 26.91 -1.28
N THR A 356 -2.10 25.92 -2.06
CA THR A 356 -0.76 25.31 -1.93
C THR A 356 0.36 26.34 -2.10
N LYS A 357 0.25 27.27 -3.06
CA LYS A 357 1.21 28.38 -3.22
C LYS A 357 1.22 29.32 -2.00
N ARG A 358 0.06 29.61 -1.40
CA ARG A 358 -0.05 30.46 -0.21
C ARG A 358 0.50 29.76 1.03
N THR A 359 0.32 28.46 1.18
CA THR A 359 0.91 27.66 2.26
C THR A 359 2.43 27.58 2.11
N ASN A 360 2.93 27.40 0.87
CA ASN A 360 4.36 27.38 0.58
C ASN A 360 5.03 28.75 0.84
N TRP A 361 4.33 29.87 0.53
CA TRP A 361 4.81 31.22 0.87
C TRP A 361 4.82 31.47 2.39
N LYS A 362 3.85 30.93 3.14
CA LYS A 362 3.85 31.05 4.61
C LYS A 362 5.02 30.29 5.25
N HIS A 363 5.34 29.09 4.75
CA HIS A 363 6.50 28.32 5.20
C HIS A 363 7.83 29.06 4.92
N LEU A 364 7.96 29.71 3.75
CA LEU A 364 9.16 30.46 3.38
C LEU A 364 9.37 31.75 4.19
N LYS A 365 8.32 32.30 4.82
CA LYS A 365 8.40 33.49 5.67
C LYS A 365 8.75 33.17 7.14
N GLU A 366 8.53 31.94 7.60
CA GLU A 366 8.86 31.52 8.97
C GLU A 366 10.33 31.07 9.08
N ASP A 367 10.95 30.59 8.01
CA ASP A 367 12.36 30.16 8.00
C ASP A 367 13.39 31.30 7.72
N GLY A 368 12.93 32.55 7.57
CA GLY A 368 13.77 33.69 7.16
C GLY A 368 14.18 34.66 8.27
N ASN A 369 14.01 34.32 9.54
CA ASN A 369 14.17 35.28 10.64
C ASN A 369 14.98 34.74 11.83
N TYR A 370 16.24 34.37 11.60
CA TYR A 370 17.27 34.34 12.66
C TYR A 370 18.63 34.68 12.05
N GLU A 371 19.10 35.91 12.28
CA GLU A 371 20.47 36.24 12.71
C GLU A 371 20.62 37.77 12.79
N LEU A 372 20.60 38.28 14.02
CA LEU A 372 21.37 39.44 14.48
C LEU A 372 21.87 39.13 15.89
#